data_AF-A0A970GR67-F1
#
_entry.id   AF-A0A970GR67-F1
#
_cell.length_a   1.000
_cell.length_b   1.000
_cell.length_c   1.000
_cell.angle_alpha   90.00
_cell.angle_beta   90.00
_cell.angle_gamma   90.00
#
_symmetry.space_group_name_H-M   'P 1'
#
loop_
_entity.id
_entity.type
_entity.pdbx_description
1 polymer ?
#
loop_
_entity_poly.entity_id
_entity_poly.type
_entity_poly.pdbx_seq_one_letter_code
_entity_poly.pdbx_strand_id
1 'polypeptide(L)'
;MEREKKILTWPVIIFLILAPFIFRTITGLFTGGEIGRVRAKIEKYLYEKYGEEFVVDQIGLRGSGGGQFYQARIYPVSIIGTNKEWDSYYYGKATIDKRVLGLGGVADSYGEIKRSLEIENILLPEAKEIFGERVLLKVDQRYEKRNERGNFICYLNPSYEEIKKKMIEEPGDHRILLDLDVYIFDRIDNETEKEKRRKQIFEFIQYLKEEGLFEYLEMGVIFIDERVLAPGYDDFSYDIYVSDKVREEVDGEIVYMPPMELRKRMSRVLQAEIDKMSEEELLESMGQIRKSDLSYDVLDKYNATHYGLIYSVGILQEKYKTAYERYIENNQIDNYYYNDISNVKIGRNLEYAYIK
;
A
#
# COMPACT_ATOMS: atom_id res chain seq x y z
N MET A 1 -54.20 -8.56 10.83
CA MET A 1 -53.51 -9.40 9.83
C MET A 1 -52.02 -9.09 9.96
N GLU A 2 -51.39 -9.79 10.89
CA GLU A 2 -49.97 -9.67 11.26
C GLU A 2 -49.11 -10.15 10.09
N ARG A 3 -48.22 -9.30 9.57
CA ARG A 3 -47.20 -9.74 8.62
C ARG A 3 -46.02 -10.27 9.42
N GLU A 4 -45.88 -11.59 9.47
CA GLU A 4 -44.64 -12.23 9.91
C GLU A 4 -43.47 -11.71 9.07
N LYS A 5 -42.55 -10.98 9.70
CA LYS A 5 -41.24 -10.71 9.13
C LYS A 5 -40.44 -12.01 9.19
N LYS A 6 -40.25 -12.66 8.04
CA LYS A 6 -39.30 -13.77 7.92
C LYS A 6 -37.90 -13.23 8.21
N ILE A 7 -37.37 -13.55 9.39
CA ILE A 7 -35.98 -13.31 9.74
C ILE A 7 -35.16 -14.29 8.90
N LEU A 8 -34.43 -13.78 7.90
CA LEU A 8 -33.44 -14.58 7.19
C LEU A 8 -32.32 -14.87 8.19
N THR A 9 -32.15 -16.13 8.57
CA THR A 9 -31.07 -16.54 9.45
C THR A 9 -29.74 -16.45 8.71
N TRP A 10 -28.66 -16.06 9.41
CA TRP A 10 -27.30 -15.93 8.89
C TRP A 10 -26.84 -17.07 7.94
N PRO A 11 -27.14 -18.36 8.20
CA PRO A 11 -26.82 -19.44 7.25
C PRO A 11 -27.53 -19.33 5.90
N VAL A 12 -28.72 -18.74 5.80
CA VAL A 12 -29.45 -18.54 4.54
C VAL A 12 -28.82 -17.41 3.72
N ILE A 13 -28.30 -16.38 4.37
CA ILE A 13 -27.54 -15.30 3.72
C ILE A 13 -26.20 -15.84 3.19
N ILE A 14 -25.49 -16.62 4.00
CA ILE A 14 -24.26 -17.32 3.59
C ILE A 14 -24.54 -18.25 2.39
N PHE A 15 -25.65 -18.99 2.42
CA PHE A 15 -26.03 -19.85 1.30
C PHE A 15 -26.40 -19.05 0.05
N LEU A 16 -27.05 -17.88 0.16
CA LEU A 16 -27.37 -17.03 -0.99
C LEU A 16 -26.14 -16.31 -1.58
N ILE A 17 -25.12 -16.04 -0.77
CA ILE A 17 -23.83 -15.46 -1.21
C ILE A 17 -22.91 -16.53 -1.82
N LEU A 18 -22.89 -17.74 -1.26
CA LEU A 18 -22.05 -18.85 -1.72
C LEU A 18 -22.68 -19.71 -2.83
N ALA A 19 -24.02 -19.77 -2.93
CA ALA A 19 -24.71 -20.58 -3.95
C ALA A 19 -24.37 -20.17 -5.39
N PRO A 20 -24.24 -18.87 -5.75
CA PRO A 20 -23.74 -18.48 -7.08
C PRO A 20 -22.31 -18.96 -7.35
N PHE A 21 -21.51 -19.18 -6.30
CA PHE A 21 -20.11 -19.59 -6.39
C PHE A 21 -19.92 -21.10 -6.54
N ILE A 22 -20.67 -21.90 -5.78
CA ILE A 22 -20.74 -23.36 -5.98
C ILE A 22 -21.32 -23.65 -7.38
N PHE A 23 -22.26 -22.83 -7.86
CA PHE A 23 -22.75 -22.94 -9.23
C PHE A 23 -21.74 -22.46 -10.27
N ARG A 24 -20.82 -21.53 -9.96
CA ARG A 24 -19.74 -21.07 -10.88
C ARG A 24 -18.62 -22.08 -11.06
N THR A 25 -18.19 -22.76 -10.00
CA THR A 25 -17.22 -23.87 -10.10
C THR A 25 -17.80 -25.04 -10.88
N ILE A 26 -19.09 -25.37 -10.69
CA ILE A 26 -19.77 -26.40 -11.47
C ILE A 26 -20.03 -25.93 -12.92
N THR A 27 -20.51 -24.71 -13.17
CA THR A 27 -20.75 -24.23 -14.55
C THR A 27 -19.46 -23.98 -15.33
N GLY A 28 -18.33 -23.65 -14.70
CA GLY A 28 -17.01 -23.60 -15.34
C GLY A 28 -16.50 -24.96 -15.83
N LEU A 29 -16.89 -26.04 -15.14
CA LEU A 29 -16.69 -27.43 -15.58
C LEU A 29 -17.61 -27.82 -16.75
N PHE A 30 -18.76 -27.17 -16.91
CA PHE A 30 -19.77 -27.49 -17.95
C PHE A 30 -19.86 -26.46 -19.11
N THR A 31 -19.11 -25.34 -19.08
CA THR A 31 -19.04 -24.33 -20.15
C THR A 31 -17.67 -24.39 -20.85
N GLY A 32 -17.46 -25.48 -21.60
CA GLY A 32 -16.16 -25.92 -22.14
C GLY A 32 -15.46 -24.99 -23.13
N GLY A 33 -14.74 -23.99 -22.62
CA GLY A 33 -13.78 -23.15 -23.36
C GLY A 33 -12.37 -23.17 -22.77
N GLU A 34 -11.36 -22.76 -23.55
CA GLU A 34 -9.96 -22.67 -23.11
C GLU A 34 -9.79 -21.83 -21.83
N ILE A 35 -10.56 -20.73 -21.70
CA ILE A 35 -10.57 -19.85 -20.52
C ILE A 35 -11.07 -20.56 -19.25
N GLY A 36 -12.08 -21.44 -19.35
CA GLY A 36 -12.56 -22.21 -18.20
C GLY A 36 -11.50 -23.16 -17.66
N ARG A 37 -10.74 -23.80 -18.57
CA ARG A 37 -9.60 -24.65 -18.21
C ARG A 37 -8.44 -23.87 -17.58
N VAL A 38 -8.16 -22.66 -18.10
CA VAL A 38 -7.17 -21.75 -17.50
C VAL A 38 -7.58 -21.39 -16.08
N ARG A 39 -8.84 -20.95 -15.89
CA ARG A 39 -9.36 -20.57 -14.57
C ARG A 39 -9.22 -21.69 -13.55
N ALA A 40 -9.76 -22.87 -13.85
CA ALA A 40 -9.74 -24.01 -12.94
C ALA A 40 -8.31 -24.44 -12.55
N LYS A 41 -7.37 -24.34 -13.49
CA LYS A 41 -5.96 -24.67 -13.23
C LYS A 41 -5.27 -23.65 -12.33
N ILE A 42 -5.59 -22.37 -12.47
CA ILE A 42 -5.09 -21.30 -11.58
C ILE A 42 -5.70 -21.45 -10.18
N GLU A 43 -7.03 -21.61 -10.08
CA GLU A 43 -7.74 -21.80 -8.80
C GLU A 43 -7.17 -22.98 -8.01
N LYS A 44 -6.99 -24.13 -8.67
CA LYS A 44 -6.37 -25.32 -8.06
C LYS A 44 -4.97 -25.03 -7.54
N TYR A 45 -4.12 -24.40 -8.35
CA TYR A 45 -2.75 -24.06 -7.97
C TYR A 45 -2.70 -23.12 -6.75
N LEU A 46 -3.54 -22.08 -6.74
CA LEU A 46 -3.58 -21.11 -5.64
C LEU A 46 -4.09 -21.76 -4.35
N TYR A 47 -5.11 -22.61 -4.43
CA TYR A 47 -5.60 -23.37 -3.27
C TYR A 47 -4.53 -24.31 -2.70
N GLU A 48 -3.85 -25.07 -3.55
CA GLU A 48 -2.76 -25.97 -3.14
C GLU A 48 -1.60 -25.21 -2.47
N LYS A 49 -1.31 -23.98 -2.92
CA LYS A 49 -0.19 -23.18 -2.44
C LYS A 49 -0.51 -22.35 -1.19
N TYR A 50 -1.67 -21.73 -1.13
CA TYR A 50 -2.03 -20.77 -0.08
C TYR A 50 -3.06 -21.32 0.91
N GLY A 51 -3.74 -22.41 0.59
CA GLY A 51 -4.76 -23.01 1.46
C GLY A 51 -6.08 -22.23 1.53
N GLU A 52 -6.29 -21.24 0.66
CA GLU A 52 -7.51 -20.44 0.56
C GLU A 52 -8.02 -20.36 -0.88
N GLU A 53 -9.31 -20.06 -1.05
CA GLU A 53 -9.93 -19.89 -2.37
C GLU A 53 -9.65 -18.50 -2.95
N PHE A 54 -9.53 -18.43 -4.28
CA PHE A 54 -9.26 -17.19 -5.00
C PHE A 54 -10.31 -16.91 -6.06
N VAL A 55 -10.63 -15.63 -6.23
CA VAL A 55 -11.27 -15.12 -7.44
C VAL A 55 -10.23 -15.07 -8.54
N VAL A 56 -10.54 -15.64 -9.70
CA VAL A 56 -9.70 -15.60 -10.90
C VAL A 56 -10.51 -15.02 -12.06
N ASP A 57 -10.25 -13.76 -12.35
CA ASP A 57 -10.98 -12.99 -13.36
C ASP A 57 -10.05 -12.20 -14.29
N GLN A 58 -10.66 -11.41 -15.18
CA GLN A 58 -9.95 -10.63 -16.20
C GLN A 58 -8.92 -11.43 -17.00
N ILE A 59 -9.23 -12.70 -17.30
CA ILE A 59 -8.31 -13.61 -17.99
C ILE A 59 -8.10 -13.13 -19.42
N GLY A 60 -6.88 -12.75 -19.76
CA GLY A 60 -6.49 -12.26 -21.08
C GLY A 60 -5.28 -12.99 -21.65
N LEU A 61 -5.27 -13.18 -22.97
CA LEU A 61 -4.09 -13.66 -23.69
C LEU A 61 -3.07 -12.52 -23.86
N ARG A 62 -1.79 -12.82 -23.66
CA ARG A 62 -0.65 -11.91 -23.82
C ARG A 62 0.45 -12.60 -24.62
N GLY A 63 1.32 -11.80 -25.23
CA GLY A 63 2.49 -12.29 -25.98
C GLY A 63 3.76 -11.62 -25.49
N SER A 64 4.83 -12.38 -25.32
CA SER A 64 6.17 -11.88 -25.01
C SER A 64 7.23 -12.85 -25.54
N GLY A 65 8.32 -12.32 -26.11
CA GLY A 65 9.47 -13.13 -26.54
C GLY A 65 9.14 -14.27 -27.53
N GLY A 66 8.10 -14.12 -28.36
CA GLY A 66 7.64 -15.15 -29.30
C GLY A 66 6.75 -16.24 -28.70
N GLY A 67 6.45 -16.19 -27.40
CA GLY A 67 5.49 -17.06 -26.72
C GLY A 67 4.17 -16.37 -26.41
N GLN A 68 3.14 -17.16 -26.12
CA GLN A 68 1.85 -16.69 -25.62
C GLN A 68 1.60 -17.22 -24.21
N PHE A 69 0.94 -16.43 -23.37
CA PHE A 69 0.53 -16.84 -22.03
C PHE A 69 -0.80 -16.19 -21.67
N TYR A 70 -1.58 -16.85 -20.83
CA TYR A 70 -2.74 -16.23 -20.19
C TYR A 70 -2.29 -15.53 -18.93
N GLN A 71 -2.87 -14.36 -18.66
CA GLN A 71 -2.73 -13.63 -17.41
C GLN A 71 -4.12 -13.37 -16.84
N ALA A 72 -4.27 -13.58 -15.55
CA ALA A 72 -5.49 -13.32 -14.79
C ALA A 72 -5.18 -12.38 -13.63
N ARG A 73 -6.17 -11.58 -13.25
CA ARG A 73 -6.19 -10.91 -11.94
C ARG A 73 -6.65 -11.93 -10.90
N ILE A 74 -5.97 -11.94 -9.75
CA ILE A 74 -6.28 -12.86 -8.65
C ILE A 74 -6.36 -12.12 -7.32
N TYR A 75 -7.28 -12.53 -6.47
CA TYR A 75 -7.39 -12.06 -5.08
C TYR A 75 -8.17 -13.09 -4.26
N PRO A 76 -7.95 -13.19 -2.95
CA PRO A 76 -8.59 -14.21 -2.13
C PRO A 76 -10.10 -13.95 -2.02
N VAL A 77 -10.90 -15.01 -1.92
CA VAL A 77 -12.36 -14.88 -1.73
C VAL A 77 -12.69 -14.18 -0.40
N SER A 78 -11.80 -14.29 0.59
CA SER A 78 -11.95 -13.72 1.93
C SER A 78 -12.08 -12.19 1.97
N ILE A 79 -11.64 -11.47 0.93
CA ILE A 79 -11.78 -10.01 0.88
C ILE A 79 -13.09 -9.52 0.27
N ILE A 80 -13.92 -10.41 -0.29
CA ILE A 80 -15.24 -10.04 -0.85
C ILE A 80 -16.16 -9.53 0.28
N GLY A 81 -16.84 -8.42 0.03
CA GLY A 81 -17.70 -7.74 0.99
C GLY A 81 -16.95 -6.91 2.04
N THR A 82 -15.62 -6.80 1.92
CA THR A 82 -14.79 -5.91 2.75
C THR A 82 -14.39 -4.67 1.97
N ASN A 83 -13.89 -3.64 2.65
CA ASN A 83 -13.29 -2.46 2.04
C ASN A 83 -12.11 -2.80 1.08
N LYS A 84 -11.50 -3.98 1.22
CA LYS A 84 -10.42 -4.49 0.37
C LYS A 84 -10.90 -5.01 -0.98
N GLU A 85 -12.20 -5.35 -1.14
CA GLU A 85 -12.72 -5.99 -2.37
C GLU A 85 -12.45 -5.15 -3.60
N TRP A 86 -12.45 -3.82 -3.51
CA TRP A 86 -12.32 -2.88 -4.63
C TRP A 86 -11.00 -2.10 -4.62
N ASP A 87 -10.01 -2.62 -3.91
CA ASP A 87 -8.70 -2.02 -3.72
C ASP A 87 -7.62 -2.88 -4.41
N SER A 88 -7.00 -2.33 -5.45
CA SER A 88 -6.03 -3.06 -6.26
C SER A 88 -4.75 -3.42 -5.54
N TYR A 89 -4.47 -2.82 -4.38
CA TYR A 89 -3.33 -3.20 -3.54
C TYR A 89 -3.37 -4.68 -3.14
N TYR A 90 -4.57 -5.24 -2.98
CA TYR A 90 -4.77 -6.63 -2.56
C TYR A 90 -4.82 -7.63 -3.73
N TYR A 91 -4.54 -7.18 -4.96
CA TYR A 91 -4.70 -8.01 -6.16
C TYR A 91 -3.36 -8.46 -6.75
N GLY A 92 -3.20 -9.77 -6.87
CA GLY A 92 -2.09 -10.38 -7.58
C GLY A 92 -2.38 -10.61 -9.06
N LYS A 93 -1.37 -11.14 -9.75
CA LYS A 93 -1.50 -11.68 -11.10
C LYS A 93 -1.15 -13.16 -11.08
N ALA A 94 -1.92 -13.98 -11.80
CA ALA A 94 -1.53 -15.34 -12.13
C ALA A 94 -1.28 -15.45 -13.63
N THR A 95 -0.24 -16.19 -14.01
CA THR A 95 0.11 -16.43 -15.42
C THR A 95 0.23 -17.91 -15.70
N ILE A 96 -0.17 -18.32 -16.90
CA ILE A 96 0.00 -19.69 -17.39
C ILE A 96 0.42 -19.69 -18.86
N ASP A 97 1.50 -20.39 -19.18
CA ASP A 97 1.98 -20.48 -20.56
C ASP A 97 0.93 -21.15 -21.46
N LYS A 98 0.74 -20.60 -22.65
CA LYS A 98 0.02 -21.26 -23.73
C LYS A 98 1.02 -22.05 -24.57
N ARG A 99 0.95 -23.37 -24.51
CA ARG A 99 1.83 -24.28 -25.25
C ARG A 99 1.05 -24.96 -26.38
N VAL A 100 1.78 -25.45 -27.37
CA VAL A 100 1.19 -26.19 -28.51
C VAL A 100 0.39 -27.41 -28.02
N LEU A 101 0.88 -28.09 -26.99
CA LEU A 101 0.22 -29.23 -26.34
C LEU A 101 -0.45 -28.85 -25.01
N GLY A 102 -1.24 -27.79 -25.01
CA GLY A 102 -2.08 -27.40 -23.88
C GLY A 102 -1.48 -26.33 -22.96
N LEU A 103 -1.83 -26.36 -21.68
CA LEU A 103 -1.49 -25.30 -20.71
C LEU A 103 -0.26 -25.66 -19.88
N GLY A 104 0.70 -24.72 -19.76
CA GLY A 104 1.94 -24.87 -18.99
C GLY A 104 1.77 -24.77 -17.46
N GLY A 105 2.87 -24.47 -16.75
CA GLY A 105 2.86 -24.24 -15.30
C GLY A 105 2.18 -22.92 -14.93
N VAL A 106 1.66 -22.83 -13.71
CA VAL A 106 1.11 -21.59 -13.15
C VAL A 106 2.19 -20.91 -12.33
N ALA A 107 2.32 -19.60 -12.51
CA ALA A 107 3.09 -18.71 -11.65
C ALA A 107 2.17 -17.58 -11.17
N ASP A 108 2.44 -17.02 -10.00
CA ASP A 108 1.65 -15.95 -9.43
C ASP A 108 2.49 -14.94 -8.63
N SER A 109 1.94 -13.74 -8.44
CA SER A 109 2.54 -12.67 -7.63
C SER A 109 1.84 -12.45 -6.28
N TYR A 110 0.87 -13.28 -5.88
CA TYR A 110 0.14 -13.06 -4.63
C TYR A 110 1.01 -13.25 -3.39
N GLY A 111 2.08 -14.05 -3.49
CA GLY A 111 3.08 -14.18 -2.43
C GLY A 111 3.71 -12.85 -1.99
N GLU A 112 3.88 -11.89 -2.92
CA GLU A 112 4.40 -10.55 -2.60
C GLU A 112 3.42 -9.73 -1.76
N ILE A 113 2.13 -9.80 -2.11
CA ILE A 113 1.05 -9.12 -1.38
C ILE A 113 0.92 -9.72 0.02
N LYS A 114 0.89 -11.05 0.12
CA LYS A 114 0.81 -11.73 1.41
C LYS A 114 1.96 -11.33 2.34
N ARG A 115 3.20 -11.28 1.83
CA ARG A 115 4.36 -10.81 2.62
C ARG A 115 4.23 -9.36 3.06
N SER A 116 3.76 -8.48 2.18
CA SER A 116 3.58 -7.07 2.51
C SER A 116 2.55 -6.89 3.64
N LEU A 117 1.46 -7.68 3.61
CA LEU A 117 0.48 -7.73 4.70
C LEU A 117 1.05 -8.34 6.00
N GLU A 118 1.90 -9.36 5.90
CA GLU A 118 2.59 -9.95 7.06
C GLU A 118 3.50 -8.90 7.74
N ILE A 119 4.33 -8.18 6.97
CA ILE A 119 5.19 -7.11 7.48
C ILE A 119 4.34 -5.98 8.07
N GLU A 120 3.29 -5.54 7.37
CA GLU A 120 2.38 -4.52 7.89
C GLU A 120 1.79 -4.91 9.25
N ASN A 121 1.32 -6.15 9.41
CA ASN A 121 0.75 -6.62 10.67
C ASN A 121 1.76 -6.63 11.82
N ILE A 122 3.06 -6.81 11.52
CA ILE A 122 4.14 -6.74 12.51
C ILE A 122 4.41 -5.29 12.90
N LEU A 123 4.44 -4.38 11.93
CA LEU A 123 4.81 -2.98 12.14
C LEU A 123 3.68 -2.11 12.72
N LEU A 124 2.42 -2.43 12.39
CA LEU A 124 1.27 -1.58 12.73
C LEU A 124 1.08 -1.35 14.25
N PRO A 125 1.23 -2.36 15.14
CA PRO A 125 1.12 -2.13 16.58
C PRO A 125 2.12 -1.08 17.09
N GLU A 126 3.39 -1.18 16.68
CA GLU A 126 4.43 -0.23 17.08
C GLU A 126 4.19 1.16 16.48
N ALA A 127 3.77 1.21 15.20
CA ALA A 127 3.41 2.47 14.57
C ALA A 127 2.28 3.18 15.32
N LYS A 128 1.28 2.43 15.82
CA LYS A 128 0.21 3.00 16.65
C LYS A 128 0.69 3.45 18.01
N GLU A 129 1.59 2.71 18.64
CA GLU A 129 2.19 3.10 19.93
C GLU A 129 2.96 4.42 19.79
N ILE A 130 3.76 4.56 18.74
CA ILE A 130 4.62 5.72 18.51
C ILE A 130 3.83 6.93 17.98
N PHE A 131 2.98 6.74 16.97
CA PHE A 131 2.34 7.84 16.23
C PHE A 131 0.90 8.11 16.67
N GLY A 132 0.26 7.19 17.40
CA GLY A 132 -1.16 7.20 17.78
C GLY A 132 -2.03 6.34 16.86
N GLU A 133 -3.31 6.18 17.22
CA GLU A 133 -4.24 5.29 16.51
C GLU A 133 -4.54 5.70 15.06
N ARG A 134 -4.40 6.99 14.74
CA ARG A 134 -4.69 7.58 13.43
C ARG A 134 -3.54 7.42 12.44
N VAL A 135 -3.10 6.18 12.26
CA VAL A 135 -1.99 5.82 11.38
C VAL A 135 -2.38 4.69 10.44
N LEU A 136 -2.01 4.83 9.17
CA LEU A 136 -2.05 3.76 8.17
C LEU A 136 -0.64 3.52 7.63
N LEU A 137 -0.30 2.27 7.43
CA LEU A 137 0.93 1.86 6.77
C LEU A 137 0.61 1.42 5.34
N LYS A 138 1.49 1.68 4.38
CA LYS A 138 1.46 1.02 3.07
C LYS A 138 2.82 0.38 2.85
N VAL A 139 2.82 -0.92 2.62
CA VAL A 139 4.05 -1.71 2.52
C VAL A 139 4.15 -2.26 1.11
N ASP A 140 5.27 -2.00 0.45
CA ASP A 140 5.69 -2.78 -0.70
C ASP A 140 7.07 -3.36 -0.43
N GLN A 141 7.30 -4.58 -0.90
CA GLN A 141 8.57 -5.24 -0.70
C GLN A 141 8.98 -6.10 -1.87
N ARG A 142 10.29 -6.16 -2.07
CA ARG A 142 10.90 -7.09 -3.01
C ARG A 142 11.98 -7.90 -2.32
N TYR A 143 11.74 -9.21 -2.25
CA TYR A 143 12.74 -10.16 -1.79
C TYR A 143 13.69 -10.53 -2.92
N GLU A 144 14.99 -10.40 -2.65
CA GLU A 144 16.05 -10.73 -3.58
C GLU A 144 17.02 -11.74 -2.96
N LYS A 145 17.47 -12.67 -3.81
CA LYS A 145 18.53 -13.62 -3.50
C LYS A 145 19.65 -13.51 -4.52
N ARG A 146 20.89 -13.59 -4.05
CA ARG A 146 22.07 -13.69 -4.91
C ARG A 146 22.13 -15.04 -5.63
N ASN A 147 22.33 -15.01 -6.93
CA ASN A 147 22.57 -16.20 -7.75
C ASN A 147 24.05 -16.62 -7.74
N GLU A 148 24.37 -17.74 -8.36
CA GLU A 148 25.75 -18.27 -8.48
C GLU A 148 26.74 -17.30 -9.16
N ARG A 149 26.23 -16.32 -9.92
CA ARG A 149 27.04 -15.30 -10.61
C ARG A 149 27.24 -14.04 -9.76
N GLY A 150 26.76 -14.05 -8.52
CA GLY A 150 26.87 -12.93 -7.61
C GLY A 150 25.82 -11.83 -7.81
N ASN A 151 24.80 -12.03 -8.66
CA ASN A 151 23.77 -11.02 -8.93
C ASN A 151 22.51 -11.29 -8.10
N PHE A 152 21.90 -10.23 -7.55
CA PHE A 152 20.59 -10.32 -6.93
C PHE A 152 19.50 -10.55 -7.99
N ILE A 153 18.62 -11.53 -7.73
CA ILE A 153 17.43 -11.83 -8.52
C ILE A 153 16.22 -11.79 -7.60
N CYS A 154 15.11 -11.25 -8.09
CA CYS A 154 13.83 -11.24 -7.39
C CYS A 154 13.25 -12.65 -7.29
N TYR A 155 12.79 -13.04 -6.09
CA TYR A 155 12.12 -14.32 -5.86
C TYR A 155 10.72 -14.09 -5.29
N LEU A 156 9.73 -14.71 -5.94
CA LEU A 156 8.34 -14.48 -5.60
C LEU A 156 7.89 -15.17 -4.31
N ASN A 157 8.52 -16.27 -3.88
CA ASN A 157 7.94 -17.11 -2.81
C ASN A 157 8.94 -17.76 -1.85
N PRO A 158 9.32 -17.02 -0.80
CA PRO A 158 9.35 -17.56 0.56
C PRO A 158 8.37 -16.78 1.46
N SER A 159 8.01 -17.34 2.62
CA SER A 159 7.27 -16.60 3.66
C SER A 159 8.16 -15.52 4.29
N TYR A 160 7.59 -14.49 4.92
CA TYR A 160 8.40 -13.47 5.57
C TYR A 160 9.31 -14.07 6.66
N GLU A 161 8.80 -14.98 7.49
CA GLU A 161 9.58 -15.69 8.51
C GLU A 161 10.76 -16.48 7.93
N GLU A 162 10.56 -17.18 6.80
CA GLU A 162 11.65 -17.88 6.11
C GLU A 162 12.69 -16.90 5.56
N ILE A 163 12.25 -15.74 5.05
CA ILE A 163 13.17 -14.70 4.57
C ILE A 163 13.95 -14.12 5.73
N LYS A 164 13.29 -13.75 6.83
CA LYS A 164 13.92 -13.18 8.02
C LYS A 164 15.01 -14.12 8.54
N LYS A 165 14.69 -15.42 8.65
CA LYS A 165 15.67 -16.45 9.01
C LYS A 165 16.87 -16.47 8.05
N LYS A 166 16.62 -16.47 6.73
CA LYS A 166 17.67 -16.49 5.70
C LYS A 166 18.52 -15.22 5.68
N MET A 167 17.93 -14.05 5.93
CA MET A 167 18.67 -12.79 6.07
C MET A 167 19.61 -12.81 7.28
N ILE A 168 19.24 -13.52 8.36
CA ILE A 168 20.10 -13.69 9.54
C ILE A 168 21.20 -14.73 9.28
N GLU A 169 20.86 -15.86 8.66
CA GLU A 169 21.80 -16.97 8.40
C GLU A 169 22.78 -16.65 7.26
N GLU A 170 22.36 -15.91 6.24
CA GLU A 170 23.14 -15.60 5.03
C GLU A 170 22.94 -14.11 4.59
N PRO A 171 23.32 -13.12 5.43
CA PRO A 171 23.02 -11.69 5.21
C PRO A 171 23.60 -11.08 3.94
N GLY A 172 24.64 -11.68 3.35
CA GLY A 172 25.24 -11.22 2.09
C GLY A 172 24.48 -11.65 0.83
N ASP A 173 23.58 -12.64 0.96
CA ASP A 173 22.94 -13.32 -0.17
C ASP A 173 21.43 -13.15 -0.19
N HIS A 174 20.85 -12.63 0.89
CA HIS A 174 19.41 -12.42 1.04
C HIS A 174 19.11 -11.02 1.53
N ARG A 175 18.16 -10.36 0.87
CA ARG A 175 17.68 -9.05 1.29
C ARG A 175 16.22 -8.82 0.94
N ILE A 176 15.59 -7.93 1.70
CA ILE A 176 14.32 -7.32 1.36
C ILE A 176 14.59 -5.86 1.05
N LEU A 177 14.22 -5.41 -0.14
CA LEU A 177 14.07 -3.99 -0.43
C LEU A 177 12.67 -3.60 0.04
N LEU A 178 12.60 -2.75 1.05
CA LEU A 178 11.37 -2.33 1.70
C LEU A 178 11.04 -0.91 1.29
N ASP A 179 9.82 -0.71 0.80
CA ASP A 179 9.20 0.58 0.55
C ASP A 179 8.03 0.72 1.53
N LEU A 180 8.16 1.64 2.49
CA LEU A 180 7.23 1.80 3.59
C LEU A 180 6.71 3.23 3.64
N ASP A 181 5.43 3.43 3.38
CA ASP A 181 4.80 4.73 3.64
C ASP A 181 4.01 4.68 4.94
N VAL A 182 4.27 5.64 5.83
CA VAL A 182 3.58 5.85 7.09
C VAL A 182 2.70 7.10 6.96
N TYR A 183 1.39 6.91 6.88
CA TYR A 183 0.40 7.99 6.78
C TYR A 183 -0.15 8.28 8.18
N ILE A 184 0.11 9.48 8.69
CA ILE A 184 -0.34 9.96 9.99
C ILE A 184 -1.41 11.01 9.74
N PHE A 185 -2.65 10.74 10.16
CA PHE A 185 -3.79 11.64 9.98
C PHE A 185 -3.85 12.67 11.12
N ASP A 186 -2.80 13.48 11.15
CA ASP A 186 -2.65 14.60 12.06
C ASP A 186 -1.75 15.67 11.43
N ARG A 187 -2.00 16.92 11.77
CA ARG A 187 -1.29 18.08 11.24
C ARG A 187 -0.12 18.49 12.11
N ILE A 188 0.85 19.17 11.51
CA ILE A 188 1.93 19.84 12.23
C ILE A 188 1.68 21.35 12.16
N ASP A 189 1.26 21.95 13.27
CA ASP A 189 0.90 23.37 13.32
C ASP A 189 2.07 24.30 13.62
N ASN A 190 3.10 23.78 14.27
CA ASN A 190 4.21 24.58 14.79
C ASN A 190 5.51 23.76 14.91
N GLU A 191 6.63 24.46 15.12
CA GLU A 191 7.96 23.84 15.22
C GLU A 191 8.11 22.93 16.45
N THR A 192 7.35 23.17 17.54
CA THR A 192 7.38 22.28 18.71
C THR A 192 6.74 20.92 18.41
N GLU A 193 5.62 20.90 17.71
CA GLU A 193 5.00 19.67 17.21
C GLU A 193 5.89 18.97 16.19
N LYS A 194 6.48 19.74 15.26
CA LYS A 194 7.44 19.21 14.29
C LYS A 194 8.59 18.47 14.97
N GLU A 195 9.12 19.03 16.06
CA GLU A 195 10.18 18.40 16.84
C GLU A 195 9.71 17.12 17.55
N LYS A 196 8.47 17.08 18.05
CA LYS A 196 7.88 15.85 18.60
C LYS A 196 7.75 14.77 17.51
N ARG A 197 7.25 15.15 16.33
CA ARG A 197 7.14 14.23 15.18
C ARG A 197 8.50 13.70 14.74
N ARG A 198 9.53 14.54 14.76
CA ARG A 198 10.91 14.13 14.46
C ARG A 198 11.41 13.04 15.42
N LYS A 199 11.08 13.16 16.72
CA LYS A 199 11.41 12.14 17.74
C LYS A 199 10.70 10.82 17.49
N GLN A 200 9.40 10.87 17.22
CA GLN A 200 8.60 9.68 16.89
C GLN A 200 9.15 8.95 15.65
N ILE A 201 9.47 9.69 14.57
CA ILE A 201 10.08 9.08 13.39
C ILE A 201 11.43 8.44 13.72
N PHE A 202 12.26 9.11 14.51
CA PHE A 202 13.56 8.56 14.91
C PHE A 202 13.43 7.28 15.74
N GLU A 203 12.46 7.23 16.65
CA GLU A 203 12.12 6.06 17.45
C GLU A 203 11.67 4.90 16.57
N PHE A 204 10.75 5.14 15.63
CA PHE A 204 10.30 4.12 14.69
C PHE A 204 11.43 3.62 13.78
N ILE A 205 12.38 4.49 13.39
CA ILE A 205 13.59 4.06 12.67
C ILE A 205 14.45 3.12 13.53
N GLN A 206 14.60 3.37 14.84
CA GLN A 206 15.36 2.45 15.70
C GLN A 206 14.65 1.09 15.80
N TYR A 207 13.32 1.09 15.96
CA TYR A 207 12.54 -0.14 15.91
C TYR A 207 12.74 -0.92 14.60
N LEU A 208 12.69 -0.24 13.44
CA LEU A 208 12.94 -0.89 12.14
C LEU A 208 14.36 -1.46 12.03
N LYS A 209 15.36 -0.88 12.70
CA LYS A 209 16.72 -1.45 12.78
C LYS A 209 16.73 -2.71 13.63
N GLU A 210 16.05 -2.71 14.77
CA GLU A 210 15.93 -3.88 15.65
C GLU A 210 15.23 -5.05 14.96
N GLU A 211 14.22 -4.76 14.14
CA GLU A 211 13.52 -5.76 13.32
C GLU A 211 14.31 -6.21 12.07
N GLY A 212 15.46 -5.58 11.78
CA GLY A 212 16.28 -5.89 10.60
C GLY A 212 15.67 -5.42 9.28
N LEU A 213 14.72 -4.49 9.32
CA LEU A 213 13.99 -3.96 8.16
C LEU A 213 14.58 -2.64 7.63
N PHE A 214 15.53 -2.04 8.34
CA PHE A 214 16.12 -0.76 7.97
C PHE A 214 17.16 -0.84 6.83
N GLU A 215 17.88 -1.96 6.66
CA GLU A 215 19.11 -2.00 5.84
C GLU A 215 18.91 -1.56 4.38
N TYR A 216 17.77 -1.90 3.78
CA TYR A 216 17.36 -1.50 2.42
C TYR A 216 15.98 -0.84 2.44
N LEU A 217 15.77 0.06 3.40
CA LEU A 217 14.53 0.82 3.60
C LEU A 217 14.52 2.12 2.79
N GLU A 218 13.45 2.32 2.04
CA GLU A 218 12.92 3.62 1.63
C GLU A 218 11.62 3.83 2.38
N MET A 219 11.49 4.94 3.11
CA MET A 219 10.31 5.23 3.90
C MET A 219 9.83 6.66 3.73
N GLY A 220 8.57 6.81 3.35
CA GLY A 220 7.82 8.06 3.43
C GLY A 220 7.11 8.18 4.78
N VAL A 221 7.17 9.34 5.42
CA VAL A 221 6.32 9.68 6.57
C VAL A 221 5.49 10.89 6.18
N ILE A 222 4.19 10.68 6.02
CA ILE A 222 3.26 11.62 5.41
C ILE A 222 2.26 12.11 6.45
N PHE A 223 2.25 13.41 6.72
CA PHE A 223 1.34 14.04 7.69
C PHE A 223 0.10 14.57 6.97
N ILE A 224 -0.93 13.73 6.87
CA ILE A 224 -2.20 14.02 6.20
C ILE A 224 -3.11 14.83 7.13
N ASP A 225 -3.71 15.87 6.58
CA ASP A 225 -4.73 16.63 7.30
C ASP A 225 -5.97 15.77 7.58
N GLU A 226 -6.42 15.73 8.84
CA GLU A 226 -7.58 14.94 9.26
C GLU A 226 -8.88 15.28 8.51
N ARG A 227 -8.98 16.46 7.88
CA ARG A 227 -10.15 16.84 7.07
C ARG A 227 -10.40 15.93 5.87
N VAL A 228 -9.44 15.10 5.47
CA VAL A 228 -9.70 14.04 4.48
C VAL A 228 -10.66 12.96 5.00
N LEU A 229 -10.85 12.88 6.32
CA LEU A 229 -11.75 11.92 6.98
C LEU A 229 -13.19 12.44 7.09
N ALA A 230 -13.44 13.67 6.66
CA ALA A 230 -14.76 14.26 6.72
C ALA A 230 -15.68 13.66 5.63
N PRO A 231 -16.98 13.43 5.91
CA PRO A 231 -17.91 12.84 4.94
C PRO A 231 -18.01 13.59 3.61
N GLY A 232 -17.85 14.92 3.62
CA GLY A 232 -17.88 15.75 2.42
C GLY A 232 -16.58 15.74 1.61
N TYR A 233 -15.51 15.07 2.06
CA TYR A 233 -14.20 15.15 1.43
C TYR A 233 -14.21 14.65 -0.03
N ASP A 234 -14.92 13.57 -0.33
CA ASP A 234 -14.96 13.00 -1.69
C ASP A 234 -15.49 14.00 -2.73
N ASP A 235 -16.50 14.79 -2.38
CA ASP A 235 -17.03 15.86 -3.24
C ASP A 235 -15.99 16.94 -3.49
N PHE A 236 -15.24 17.33 -2.45
CA PHE A 236 -14.17 18.33 -2.59
C PHE A 236 -12.93 17.80 -3.33
N SER A 237 -12.59 16.53 -3.15
CA SER A 237 -11.54 15.85 -3.90
C SER A 237 -11.87 15.88 -5.40
N TYR A 238 -13.13 15.59 -5.75
CA TYR A 238 -13.61 15.72 -7.12
C TYR A 238 -13.57 17.18 -7.64
N ASP A 239 -14.07 18.14 -6.86
CA ASP A 239 -14.00 19.57 -7.20
C ASP A 239 -12.55 20.02 -7.44
N ILE A 240 -11.61 19.57 -6.60
CA ILE A 240 -10.18 19.80 -6.78
C ILE A 240 -9.74 19.20 -8.11
N TYR A 241 -10.04 17.92 -8.38
CA TYR A 241 -9.61 17.25 -9.60
C TYR A 241 -10.05 18.00 -10.87
N VAL A 242 -11.31 18.44 -10.94
CA VAL A 242 -11.87 19.10 -12.13
C VAL A 242 -11.57 20.61 -12.21
N SER A 243 -11.08 21.23 -11.15
CA SER A 243 -10.79 22.67 -11.14
C SER A 243 -9.57 23.04 -11.98
N ASP A 244 -9.65 24.20 -12.65
CA ASP A 244 -8.49 24.85 -13.26
C ASP A 244 -7.52 25.31 -12.16
N LYS A 245 -6.29 24.78 -12.18
CA LYS A 245 -5.27 25.13 -11.20
C LYS A 245 -4.73 26.53 -11.46
N VAL A 246 -4.46 27.25 -10.38
CA VAL A 246 -3.90 28.60 -10.40
C VAL A 246 -2.43 28.52 -10.05
N ARG A 247 -1.60 29.24 -10.82
CA ARG A 247 -0.17 29.39 -10.54
C ARG A 247 0.02 30.30 -9.33
N GLU A 248 0.64 29.79 -8.29
CA GLU A 248 0.94 30.51 -7.04
C GLU A 248 2.43 30.41 -6.71
N GLU A 249 2.95 31.39 -5.97
CA GLU A 249 4.32 31.37 -5.43
C GLU A 249 4.23 31.15 -3.92
N VAL A 250 4.81 30.04 -3.45
CA VAL A 250 4.81 29.62 -2.05
C VAL A 250 6.25 29.35 -1.65
N ASP A 251 6.75 30.07 -0.64
CA ASP A 251 8.15 29.98 -0.17
C ASP A 251 9.20 30.13 -1.29
N GLY A 252 8.90 30.95 -2.31
CA GLY A 252 9.77 31.21 -3.47
C GLY A 252 9.68 30.15 -4.58
N GLU A 253 8.87 29.12 -4.42
CA GLU A 253 8.63 28.08 -5.41
C GLU A 253 7.27 28.28 -6.10
N ILE A 254 7.21 27.95 -7.39
CA ILE A 254 5.97 28.05 -8.16
C ILE A 254 5.21 26.73 -8.06
N VAL A 255 3.97 26.80 -7.58
CA VAL A 255 3.06 25.65 -7.44
C VAL A 255 1.73 25.89 -8.18
N TYR A 256 1.00 24.81 -8.44
CA TYR A 256 -0.30 24.86 -9.13
C TYR A 256 -1.42 24.38 -8.19
N MET A 257 -2.17 25.34 -7.67
CA MET A 257 -3.10 25.14 -6.56
C MET A 257 -4.55 25.18 -7.03
N PRO A 258 -5.47 24.50 -6.31
CA PRO A 258 -6.89 24.73 -6.49
C PRO A 258 -7.24 26.20 -6.20
N PRO A 259 -8.27 26.76 -6.86
CA PRO A 259 -8.65 28.16 -6.66
C PRO A 259 -8.85 28.51 -5.18
N MET A 260 -8.42 29.70 -4.76
CA MET A 260 -8.47 30.15 -3.37
C MET A 260 -9.89 30.04 -2.75
N GLU A 261 -10.93 30.39 -3.49
CA GLU A 261 -12.31 30.29 -3.00
C GLU A 261 -12.77 28.84 -2.77
N LEU A 262 -12.30 27.90 -3.59
CA LEU A 262 -12.53 26.47 -3.36
C LEU A 262 -11.81 26.00 -2.09
N ARG A 263 -10.53 26.37 -1.92
CA ARG A 263 -9.73 26.04 -0.74
C ARG A 263 -10.34 26.55 0.56
N LYS A 264 -10.79 27.81 0.60
CA LYS A 264 -11.49 28.39 1.76
C LYS A 264 -12.80 27.66 2.07
N ARG A 265 -13.60 27.36 1.03
CA ARG A 265 -14.87 26.64 1.19
C ARG A 265 -14.63 25.24 1.76
N MET A 266 -13.73 24.48 1.15
CA MET A 266 -13.32 23.15 1.58
C MET A 266 -12.84 23.16 3.04
N SER A 267 -11.91 24.04 3.36
CA SER A 267 -11.32 24.13 4.69
C SER A 267 -12.36 24.38 5.78
N ARG A 268 -13.30 25.30 5.52
CA ARG A 268 -14.37 25.64 6.47
C ARG A 268 -15.40 24.51 6.61
N VAL A 269 -15.84 23.91 5.50
CA VAL A 269 -16.88 22.89 5.52
C VAL A 269 -16.35 21.62 6.17
N LEU A 270 -15.21 21.11 5.71
CA LEU A 270 -14.63 19.87 6.23
C LEU A 270 -14.21 20.00 7.69
N GLN A 271 -13.65 21.15 8.11
CA GLN A 271 -13.36 21.35 9.54
C GLN A 271 -14.63 21.28 10.40
N ALA A 272 -15.73 21.89 9.96
CA ALA A 272 -16.99 21.86 10.71
C ALA A 272 -17.66 20.47 10.74
N GLU A 273 -17.26 19.56 9.85
CA GLU A 273 -17.64 18.15 9.88
C GLU A 273 -16.76 17.38 10.87
N ILE A 274 -15.43 17.50 10.76
CA ILE A 274 -14.47 16.89 11.70
C ILE A 274 -14.77 17.27 13.15
N ASP A 275 -15.03 18.55 13.43
CA ASP A 275 -15.31 19.05 14.78
C ASP A 275 -16.54 18.38 15.45
N LYS A 276 -17.39 17.70 14.67
CA LYS A 276 -18.58 16.99 15.15
C LYS A 276 -18.39 15.49 15.24
N MET A 277 -17.32 14.95 14.66
CA MET A 277 -17.07 13.51 14.62
C MET A 277 -16.43 13.03 15.93
N SER A 278 -16.80 11.83 16.36
CA SER A 278 -16.10 11.14 17.44
C SER A 278 -14.79 10.52 16.94
N GLU A 279 -13.91 10.12 17.87
CA GLU A 279 -12.69 9.39 17.51
C GLU A 279 -13.02 8.09 16.77
N GLU A 280 -14.06 7.38 17.19
CA GLU A 280 -14.50 6.15 16.54
C GLU A 280 -14.96 6.39 15.10
N GLU A 281 -15.70 7.48 14.83
CA GLU A 281 -16.13 7.85 13.48
C GLU A 281 -14.94 8.23 12.58
N LEU A 282 -13.94 8.92 13.14
CA LEU A 282 -12.71 9.26 12.42
C LEU A 282 -11.89 8.02 12.07
N LEU A 283 -11.74 7.09 13.02
CA LEU A 283 -11.06 5.81 12.79
C LEU A 283 -11.81 4.92 11.80
N GLU A 284 -13.15 4.91 11.84
CA GLU A 284 -13.97 4.20 10.86
C GLU A 284 -13.75 4.78 9.45
N SER A 285 -13.80 6.11 9.31
CA SER A 285 -13.55 6.79 8.02
C SER A 285 -12.14 6.52 7.50
N MET A 286 -11.13 6.60 8.37
CA MET A 286 -9.75 6.27 8.03
C MET A 286 -9.62 4.83 7.54
N GLY A 287 -10.34 3.90 8.18
CA GLY A 287 -10.41 2.50 7.79
C GLY A 287 -11.05 2.26 6.41
N GLN A 288 -11.85 3.19 5.88
CA GLN A 288 -12.43 3.08 4.54
C GLN A 288 -11.49 3.54 3.42
N ILE A 289 -10.38 4.21 3.75
CA ILE A 289 -9.41 4.66 2.76
C ILE A 289 -8.78 3.44 2.09
N ARG A 290 -8.82 3.42 0.76
CA ARG A 290 -8.18 2.36 -0.02
C ARG A 290 -6.67 2.55 0.06
N LYS A 291 -5.96 1.47 0.26
CA LYS A 291 -4.50 1.45 0.31
C LYS A 291 -3.85 1.77 -1.03
N SER A 292 -4.54 1.49 -2.15
CA SER A 292 -4.13 1.99 -3.47
C SER A 292 -4.24 3.51 -3.62
N ASP A 293 -5.13 4.16 -2.85
CA ASP A 293 -5.31 5.62 -2.88
C ASP A 293 -4.30 6.36 -1.98
N LEU A 294 -3.66 5.65 -1.04
CA LEU A 294 -2.50 6.13 -0.28
C LEU A 294 -1.32 6.35 -1.24
N SER A 295 -1.26 7.50 -1.86
CA SER A 295 -0.24 7.90 -2.83
C SER A 295 -0.25 9.41 -3.00
N TYR A 296 0.89 9.94 -3.46
CA TYR A 296 1.03 11.37 -3.69
C TYR A 296 -0.04 11.95 -4.62
N ASP A 297 -0.31 11.31 -5.76
CA ASP A 297 -1.22 11.85 -6.77
C ASP A 297 -2.70 11.80 -6.38
N VAL A 298 -3.08 10.90 -5.46
CA VAL A 298 -4.48 10.68 -5.09
C VAL A 298 -4.81 11.35 -3.74
N LEU A 299 -4.01 11.08 -2.70
CA LEU A 299 -4.29 11.58 -1.36
C LEU A 299 -3.36 12.73 -0.95
N ASP A 300 -2.05 12.63 -1.19
CA ASP A 300 -1.13 13.47 -0.41
C ASP A 300 -1.00 14.88 -0.98
N LYS A 301 -0.97 15.02 -2.30
CA LYS A 301 -0.55 16.25 -2.98
C LYS A 301 -1.18 17.51 -2.42
N TYR A 302 -2.48 17.51 -2.20
CA TYR A 302 -3.22 18.66 -1.68
C TYR A 302 -3.57 18.55 -0.18
N ASN A 303 -3.32 17.40 0.45
CA ASN A 303 -3.78 17.13 1.81
C ASN A 303 -2.68 16.89 2.85
N ALA A 304 -1.47 16.53 2.43
CA ALA A 304 -0.35 16.43 3.34
C ALA A 304 0.13 17.83 3.71
N THR A 305 0.38 18.05 4.99
CA THR A 305 1.00 19.28 5.50
C THR A 305 2.53 19.22 5.36
N HIS A 306 3.09 18.04 5.62
CA HIS A 306 4.52 17.82 5.75
C HIS A 306 4.89 16.39 5.33
N TYR A 307 6.16 16.20 5.00
CA TYR A 307 6.74 14.91 4.64
C TYR A 307 8.10 14.71 5.30
N GLY A 308 8.37 13.49 5.75
CA GLY A 308 9.71 13.00 6.03
C GLY A 308 10.10 11.93 5.02
N LEU A 309 11.27 12.05 4.40
CA LEU A 309 11.80 11.02 3.50
C LEU A 309 13.03 10.39 4.14
N ILE A 310 12.97 9.10 4.36
CA ILE A 310 13.99 8.31 5.05
C ILE A 310 14.56 7.29 4.06
N TYR A 311 15.88 7.32 3.89
CA TYR A 311 16.57 6.41 2.99
C TYR A 311 17.72 5.75 3.72
N SER A 312 17.76 4.43 3.74
CA SER A 312 18.94 3.72 4.21
C SER A 312 20.10 3.86 3.22
N VAL A 313 21.32 3.65 3.72
CA VAL A 313 22.51 3.58 2.86
C VAL A 313 22.36 2.50 1.78
N GLY A 314 21.80 1.34 2.14
CA GLY A 314 21.58 0.24 1.20
C GLY A 314 20.62 0.62 0.07
N ILE A 315 19.50 1.29 0.35
CA ILE A 315 18.56 1.67 -0.71
C ILE A 315 19.14 2.77 -1.61
N LEU A 316 19.92 3.70 -1.05
CA LEU A 316 20.61 4.72 -1.82
C LEU A 316 21.57 4.09 -2.83
N GLN A 317 22.35 3.09 -2.41
CA GLN A 317 23.27 2.39 -3.30
C GLN A 317 22.54 1.65 -4.43
N GLU A 318 21.39 1.04 -4.14
CA GLU A 318 20.66 0.20 -5.09
C GLU A 318 19.76 0.98 -6.06
N LYS A 319 18.99 1.95 -5.56
CA LYS A 319 18.03 2.72 -6.38
C LYS A 319 18.56 4.09 -6.80
N TYR A 320 19.44 4.70 -6.01
CA TYR A 320 19.82 6.12 -6.12
C TYR A 320 21.34 6.33 -6.23
N LYS A 321 22.01 5.51 -7.04
CA LYS A 321 23.49 5.46 -7.12
C LYS A 321 24.18 6.82 -7.26
N THR A 322 23.65 7.72 -8.10
CA THR A 322 24.22 9.07 -8.27
C THR A 322 24.11 9.92 -6.99
N ALA A 323 23.00 9.79 -6.25
CA ALA A 323 22.85 10.48 -4.98
C ALA A 323 23.79 9.87 -3.92
N TYR A 324 23.89 8.54 -3.86
CA TYR A 324 24.82 7.82 -2.99
C TYR A 324 26.28 8.27 -3.18
N GLU A 325 26.77 8.28 -4.42
CA GLU A 325 28.14 8.72 -4.76
C GLU A 325 28.37 10.17 -4.30
N ARG A 326 27.42 11.07 -4.59
CA ARG A 326 27.48 12.47 -4.14
C ARG A 326 27.50 12.62 -2.62
N TYR A 327 26.76 11.80 -1.87
CA TYR A 327 26.77 11.88 -0.40
C TYR A 327 28.07 11.35 0.20
N ILE A 328 28.73 10.38 -0.44
CA ILE A 328 30.08 9.97 -0.06
C ILE A 328 31.07 11.11 -0.30
N GLU A 329 31.09 11.68 -1.51
CA GLU A 329 32.01 12.76 -1.87
C GLU A 329 31.90 13.97 -0.93
N ASN A 330 30.68 14.25 -0.45
CA ASN A 330 30.40 15.36 0.46
C ASN A 330 30.51 15.00 1.96
N ASN A 331 30.94 13.80 2.33
CA ASN A 331 30.95 13.30 3.71
C ASN A 331 29.59 13.41 4.44
N GLN A 332 28.50 13.12 3.72
CA GLN A 332 27.13 13.18 4.21
C GLN A 332 26.48 11.81 4.36
N ILE A 333 27.15 10.74 3.94
CA ILE A 333 26.58 9.38 3.96
C ILE A 333 26.20 8.93 5.37
N ASP A 334 26.93 9.40 6.39
CA ASP A 334 26.69 9.02 7.79
C ASP A 334 25.30 9.44 8.29
N ASN A 335 24.73 10.50 7.71
CA ASN A 335 23.38 10.96 8.04
C ASN A 335 22.31 9.90 7.72
N TYR A 336 22.57 9.00 6.77
CA TYR A 336 21.63 7.97 6.32
C TYR A 336 21.71 6.67 7.12
N TYR A 337 22.58 6.62 8.14
CA TYR A 337 22.49 5.61 9.20
C TYR A 337 21.51 6.02 10.31
N TYR A 338 21.07 7.30 10.35
CA TYR A 338 20.16 7.84 11.38
C TYR A 338 20.55 7.41 12.79
N ASN A 339 21.81 7.66 13.15
CA ASN A 339 22.32 7.47 14.51
C ASN A 339 22.03 8.68 15.40
N ASP A 340 21.66 9.81 14.81
CA ASP A 340 21.30 11.05 15.47
C ASP A 340 19.94 11.55 14.96
N ILE A 341 19.08 11.98 15.87
CA ILE A 341 17.76 12.54 15.55
C ILE A 341 17.82 13.73 14.59
N SER A 342 18.90 14.50 14.61
CA SER A 342 19.13 15.63 13.69
C SER A 342 19.20 15.20 12.23
N ASN A 343 19.43 13.92 11.95
CA ASN A 343 19.40 13.36 10.60
C ASN A 343 17.98 13.17 10.05
N VAL A 344 16.96 13.13 10.94
CA VAL A 344 15.56 13.08 10.53
C VAL A 344 15.11 14.49 10.13
N LYS A 345 14.64 14.62 8.88
CA LYS A 345 14.18 15.88 8.32
C LYS A 345 12.71 15.80 7.96
N ILE A 346 11.97 16.84 8.32
CA ILE A 346 10.55 17.01 7.96
C ILE A 346 10.44 18.29 7.14
N GLY A 347 10.06 18.14 5.87
CA GLY A 347 9.78 19.22 4.93
C GLY A 347 8.30 19.58 4.90
N ARG A 348 7.98 20.78 4.42
CA ARG A 348 6.60 21.22 4.17
C ARG A 348 6.15 20.76 2.79
N ASN A 349 4.86 20.44 2.66
CA ASN A 349 4.22 20.35 1.37
C ASN A 349 3.82 21.75 0.89
N LEU A 350 4.43 22.21 -0.21
CA LEU A 350 4.12 23.52 -0.78
C LEU A 350 2.76 23.53 -1.51
N GLU A 351 2.21 22.35 -1.80
CA GLU A 351 0.91 22.19 -2.46
C GLU A 351 -0.23 21.92 -1.47
N TYR A 352 -0.01 22.08 -0.17
CA TYR A 352 -1.06 21.91 0.83
C TYR A 352 -2.22 22.90 0.62
N ALA A 353 -3.43 22.36 0.42
CA ALA A 353 -4.56 23.14 -0.10
C ALA A 353 -5.46 23.77 0.97
N TYR A 354 -5.28 23.46 2.24
CA TYR A 354 -6.17 23.97 3.27
C TYR A 354 -5.72 25.32 3.84
N ILE A 355 -6.69 26.12 4.23
CA ILE A 355 -6.53 27.45 4.82
C ILE A 355 -6.92 27.39 6.31
N LYS A 356 -6.21 28.14 7.15
CA LYS A 356 -6.49 28.31 8.58
C LYS A 356 -7.69 29.22 8.85
#